data_AF-B4VZX2-F1
#
_entry.id   AF-B4VZX2-F1
#
_cell.length_a   1.000
_cell.length_b   1.000
_cell.length_c   1.000
_cell.angle_alpha   90.00
_cell.angle_beta   90.00
_cell.angle_gamma   90.00
#
_symmetry.space_group_name_H-M   'P 1'
#
loop_
_entity.id
_entity.type
_entity.pdbx_description
1 polymer ?
#
loop_
_entity_poly.entity_id
_entity_poly.type
_entity_poly.pdbx_seq_one_letter_code
_entity_poly.pdbx_strand_id
1 'polypeptide(L)'
;MYPYRGRFWFQVYQPPAELSLKLIDVTAKWFSDNRKLNSDCAFVSDSATRFMLGTHFDLPIITRSLTYNPSTTLASITSSEALKNYIEANQVCNLLIAIPDKMNPPPVSVVAQGSGHWQASLVQKELTFNQNFEKIADAVLTTGWTKTFVPPFYWLYEKSK
;
A
#
# COMPACT_ATOMS: atom_id res chain seq x y z
N MET A 1 -5.66 20.95 31.85
CA MET A 1 -4.79 20.94 30.66
C MET A 1 -4.36 19.51 30.41
N TYR A 2 -4.89 18.83 29.39
CA TYR A 2 -4.51 17.44 29.09
C TYR A 2 -3.10 17.43 28.47
N PRO A 3 -2.25 16.43 28.79
CA PRO A 3 -0.88 16.40 28.30
C PRO A 3 -0.87 16.19 26.79
N TYR A 4 -0.54 17.22 26.02
CA TYR A 4 -0.57 17.21 24.53
C TYR A 4 0.55 16.36 23.89
N ARG A 5 1.48 15.82 24.70
CA ARG A 5 2.65 15.01 24.30
C ARG A 5 3.06 14.06 25.44
N GLY A 6 3.68 12.91 25.12
CA GLY A 6 4.28 11.98 26.09
C GLY A 6 3.81 10.52 25.95
N ARG A 7 4.38 9.61 26.78
CA ARG A 7 4.13 8.15 26.75
C ARG A 7 2.67 7.73 27.01
N PHE A 8 1.77 8.66 27.34
CA PHE A 8 0.35 8.38 27.54
C PHE A 8 -0.55 8.99 26.47
N TRP A 9 -0.02 9.84 25.57
CA TRP A 9 -0.85 10.53 24.58
C TRP A 9 -1.59 9.57 23.66
N PHE A 10 -0.94 8.49 23.22
CA PHE A 10 -1.55 7.47 22.36
C PHE A 10 -2.64 6.64 23.07
N GLN A 11 -2.67 6.63 24.41
CA GLN A 11 -3.73 5.95 25.18
C GLN A 11 -4.96 6.85 25.35
N VAL A 12 -4.76 8.17 25.39
CA VAL A 12 -5.83 9.16 25.59
C VAL A 12 -6.43 9.63 24.27
N TYR A 13 -5.60 9.70 23.21
CA TYR A 13 -6.02 10.08 21.87
C TYR A 13 -5.71 8.95 20.89
N GLN A 14 -6.77 8.32 20.40
CA GLN A 14 -6.72 7.45 19.22
C GLN A 14 -7.21 8.28 18.04
N PRO A 15 -6.41 8.42 16.97
CA PRO A 15 -6.92 9.04 15.75
C PRO A 15 -8.12 8.22 15.22
N PRO A 16 -9.09 8.87 14.56
CA PRO A 16 -10.14 8.16 13.83
C PRO A 16 -9.55 7.05 12.96
N ALA A 17 -10.28 5.94 12.78
CA ALA A 17 -9.78 4.77 12.06
C ALA A 17 -9.27 5.12 10.66
N GLU A 18 -9.93 6.07 10.00
CA GLU A 18 -9.60 6.62 8.68
C GLU A 18 -8.22 7.28 8.60
N LEU A 19 -7.70 7.73 9.74
CA LEU A 19 -6.39 8.38 9.87
C LEU A 19 -5.34 7.44 10.48
N SER A 20 -5.61 6.14 10.49
CA SER A 20 -4.75 5.12 11.08
C SER A 20 -4.58 3.92 10.15
N LEU A 21 -3.57 3.09 10.41
CA LEU A 21 -3.36 1.83 9.68
C LEU A 21 -4.50 0.81 9.88
N LYS A 22 -5.41 1.03 10.86
CA LYS A 22 -6.59 0.19 11.06
C LYS A 22 -7.49 0.12 9.83
N LEU A 23 -7.49 1.16 8.99
CA LEU A 23 -8.25 1.14 7.75
C LEU A 23 -7.69 0.09 6.76
N ILE A 24 -6.37 -0.12 6.77
CA ILE A 24 -5.64 -1.11 5.95
C ILE A 24 -5.72 -2.52 6.55
N ASP A 25 -5.94 -2.66 7.87
CA ASP A 25 -6.20 -3.97 8.50
C ASP A 25 -7.39 -4.70 7.88
N VAL A 26 -8.39 -3.96 7.36
CA VAL A 26 -9.54 -4.54 6.65
C VAL A 26 -9.09 -5.26 5.37
N THR A 27 -8.08 -4.73 4.67
CA THR A 27 -7.48 -5.39 3.51
C THR A 27 -6.81 -6.69 3.92
N ALA A 28 -6.02 -6.67 5.00
CA ALA A 28 -5.38 -7.87 5.52
C ALA A 28 -6.43 -8.93 5.90
N LYS A 29 -7.47 -8.55 6.64
CA LYS A 29 -8.58 -9.45 6.95
C LYS A 29 -9.25 -10.02 5.70
N TRP A 30 -9.51 -9.18 4.70
CA TRP A 30 -10.10 -9.64 3.45
C TRP A 30 -9.25 -10.70 2.76
N PHE A 31 -7.93 -10.52 2.69
CA PHE A 31 -7.02 -11.55 2.15
C PHE A 31 -7.15 -12.85 2.94
N SER A 32 -7.12 -12.79 4.27
CA SER A 32 -7.25 -13.98 5.13
C SER A 32 -8.53 -14.77 4.84
N ASP A 33 -9.63 -14.06 4.57
CA ASP A 33 -10.95 -14.66 4.39
C ASP A 33 -11.20 -15.12 2.93
N ASN A 34 -10.53 -14.52 1.92
CA ASN A 34 -10.89 -14.70 0.50
C ASN A 34 -9.75 -15.21 -0.40
N ARG A 35 -8.48 -15.08 0.02
CA ARG A 35 -7.31 -15.28 -0.85
C ARG A 35 -6.10 -15.81 -0.10
N LYS A 36 -5.61 -16.98 -0.51
CA LYS A 36 -4.27 -17.42 -0.12
C LYS A 36 -3.23 -16.72 -0.99
N LEU A 37 -2.37 -15.91 -0.39
CA LEU A 37 -1.26 -15.28 -1.09
C LEU A 37 -0.28 -16.36 -1.59
N ASN A 38 0.12 -16.25 -2.86
CA ASN A 38 1.09 -17.16 -3.45
C ASN A 38 2.51 -16.67 -3.12
N SER A 39 3.35 -17.56 -2.58
CA SER A 39 4.76 -17.29 -2.27
C SER A 39 5.66 -17.35 -3.51
N ASP A 40 5.19 -17.96 -4.59
CA ASP A 40 6.02 -18.32 -5.75
C ASP A 40 6.22 -17.17 -6.74
N CYS A 41 5.63 -16.01 -6.47
CA CYS A 41 5.61 -14.87 -7.35
C CYS A 41 5.52 -13.56 -6.57
N ALA A 42 5.88 -12.45 -7.21
CA ALA A 42 5.92 -11.16 -6.53
C ALA A 42 4.51 -10.59 -6.33
N PHE A 43 4.22 -10.18 -5.09
CA PHE A 43 3.06 -9.39 -4.70
C PHE A 43 3.48 -7.92 -4.57
N VAL A 44 2.85 -7.04 -5.34
CA VAL A 44 3.24 -5.65 -5.46
C VAL A 44 2.12 -4.76 -4.91
N SER A 45 2.46 -3.90 -3.96
CA SER A 45 1.55 -2.95 -3.27
C SER A 45 2.34 -1.74 -2.78
N ASP A 46 1.69 -0.70 -2.26
CA ASP A 46 2.38 0.40 -1.59
C ASP A 46 3.08 -0.06 -0.28
N SER A 47 4.03 0.74 0.20
CA SER A 47 4.84 0.42 1.38
C SER A 47 4.01 0.12 2.63
N ALA A 48 2.97 0.92 2.88
CA ALA A 48 2.16 0.79 4.09
C ALA A 48 1.33 -0.51 4.04
N THR A 49 0.70 -0.77 2.91
CA THR A 49 -0.08 -2.00 2.71
C THR A 49 0.81 -3.24 2.75
N ARG A 50 1.98 -3.19 2.12
CA ARG A 50 2.96 -4.28 2.18
C ARG A 50 3.39 -4.56 3.61
N PHE A 51 3.65 -3.53 4.42
CA PHE A 51 4.01 -3.68 5.82
C PHE A 51 2.89 -4.38 6.61
N MET A 52 1.64 -3.95 6.42
CA MET A 52 0.50 -4.55 7.10
C MET A 52 0.29 -6.00 6.69
N LEU A 53 0.27 -6.31 5.38
CA LEU A 53 0.12 -7.67 4.90
C LEU A 53 1.28 -8.56 5.35
N GLY A 54 2.52 -8.07 5.30
CA GLY A 54 3.68 -8.81 5.80
C GLY A 54 3.60 -9.12 7.30
N THR A 55 3.06 -8.19 8.09
CA THR A 55 2.88 -8.39 9.54
C THR A 55 1.79 -9.43 9.84
N HIS A 56 0.71 -9.47 9.06
CA HIS A 56 -0.41 -10.40 9.27
C HIS A 56 -0.19 -11.79 8.66
N PHE A 57 0.56 -11.90 7.56
CA PHE A 57 0.69 -13.14 6.78
C PHE A 57 2.09 -13.76 6.78
N ASP A 58 3.01 -13.23 7.59
CA ASP A 58 4.42 -13.69 7.66
C ASP A 58 5.08 -13.79 6.27
N LEU A 59 4.76 -12.84 5.39
CA LEU A 59 5.32 -12.81 4.04
C LEU A 59 6.83 -12.55 4.14
N PRO A 60 7.66 -13.20 3.29
CA PRO A 60 9.10 -13.04 3.34
C PRO A 60 9.47 -11.56 3.21
N ILE A 61 10.01 -11.02 4.31
CA ILE A 61 10.54 -9.66 4.35
C ILE A 61 11.81 -9.70 3.50
N ILE A 62 11.68 -9.33 2.23
CA ILE A 62 12.82 -9.10 1.34
C ILE A 62 13.62 -7.95 1.96
N THR A 63 14.62 -8.33 2.77
CA THR A 63 15.68 -7.50 3.37
C THR A 63 15.26 -6.16 3.99
N ARG A 64 15.14 -6.12 5.32
CA ARG A 64 15.02 -4.86 6.12
C ARG A 64 16.13 -3.83 5.83
N SER A 65 17.25 -4.25 5.24
CA SER A 65 18.42 -3.40 4.95
C SER A 65 18.43 -2.78 3.55
N LEU A 66 17.45 -3.08 2.70
CA LEU A 66 17.23 -2.39 1.44
C LEU A 66 15.75 -2.08 1.37
N THR A 67 15.39 -0.84 1.69
CA THR A 67 14.04 -0.30 1.54
C THR A 67 13.64 -0.36 0.06
N TYR A 68 13.26 -1.54 -0.42
CA TYR A 68 12.59 -1.70 -1.71
C TYR A 68 11.21 -1.09 -1.51
N ASN A 69 11.08 0.17 -1.90
CA ASN A 69 9.83 0.90 -1.89
C ASN A 69 9.16 0.64 -3.25
N PRO A 70 8.32 -0.39 -3.41
CA PRO A 70 7.58 -0.59 -4.65
C PRO A 70 6.74 0.64 -5.00
N SER A 71 6.35 1.48 -4.04
CA SER A 71 5.64 2.72 -4.28
C SER A 71 6.46 3.72 -5.11
N THR A 72 7.80 3.75 -5.01
CA THR A 72 8.61 4.60 -5.91
C THR A 72 8.74 4.01 -7.31
N THR A 73 8.86 2.68 -7.43
CA THR A 73 8.91 2.03 -8.75
C THR A 73 7.57 2.08 -9.47
N LEU A 74 6.45 1.79 -8.79
CA LEU A 74 5.10 1.93 -9.34
C LEU A 74 4.76 3.38 -9.67
N ALA A 75 5.13 4.33 -8.80
CA ALA A 75 4.94 5.75 -9.10
C ALA A 75 5.77 6.20 -10.32
N SER A 76 6.91 5.56 -10.59
CA SER A 76 7.75 5.84 -11.77
C SER A 76 7.23 5.20 -13.06
N ILE A 77 6.34 4.21 -12.98
CA ILE A 77 5.73 3.58 -14.15
C ILE A 77 4.64 4.51 -14.69
N THR A 78 4.88 5.03 -15.90
CA THR A 78 4.00 6.01 -16.57
C THR A 78 3.30 5.47 -17.81
N SER A 79 3.61 4.24 -18.24
CA SER A 79 3.00 3.59 -19.42
C SER A 79 2.68 2.12 -19.19
N SER A 80 1.74 1.60 -19.97
CA SER A 80 1.32 0.20 -19.95
C SER A 80 2.43 -0.75 -20.36
N GLU A 81 3.26 -0.36 -21.34
CA GLU A 81 4.45 -1.11 -21.75
C GLU A 81 5.47 -1.22 -20.63
N ALA A 82 5.73 -0.12 -19.91
CA ALA A 82 6.65 -0.13 -18.76
C ALA A 82 6.13 -1.05 -17.65
N LEU A 83 4.81 -1.05 -17.40
CA LEU A 83 4.20 -1.97 -16.44
C LEU A 83 4.34 -3.43 -16.86
N LYS A 84 4.07 -3.77 -18.13
CA LYS A 84 4.21 -5.15 -18.65
C LYS A 84 5.65 -5.64 -18.51
N ASN A 85 6.63 -4.82 -18.91
CA ASN A 85 8.05 -5.15 -18.77
C ASN A 85 8.43 -5.39 -17.30
N TYR A 86 7.91 -4.57 -16.38
CA TYR A 86 8.13 -4.74 -14.95
C TYR A 86 7.53 -6.05 -14.41
N ILE A 87 6.29 -6.38 -14.82
CA ILE A 87 5.61 -7.62 -14.43
C ILE A 87 6.41 -8.84 -14.86
N GLU A 88 6.87 -8.87 -16.12
CA GLU A 88 7.64 -9.98 -16.67
C GLU A 88 9.01 -10.11 -16.00
N ALA A 89 9.74 -8.99 -15.83
CA ALA A 89 11.07 -8.99 -15.24
C ALA A 89 11.09 -9.41 -13.77
N ASN A 90 10.01 -9.19 -13.02
CA ASN A 90 9.93 -9.44 -11.58
C ASN A 90 8.98 -10.59 -11.21
N GLN A 91 8.48 -11.35 -12.19
CA GLN A 91 7.54 -12.45 -11.98
C GLN A 91 6.34 -12.03 -11.12
N VAL A 92 5.76 -10.87 -11.41
CA VAL A 92 4.64 -10.32 -10.65
C VAL A 92 3.36 -11.08 -10.99
N CYS A 93 2.65 -11.53 -9.96
CA CYS A 93 1.37 -12.22 -10.11
C CYS A 93 0.19 -11.45 -9.53
N ASN A 94 0.47 -10.52 -8.63
CA ASN A 94 -0.53 -9.71 -7.96
C ASN A 94 -0.10 -8.24 -7.91
N LEU A 95 -1.00 -7.35 -8.35
CA LEU A 95 -0.87 -5.91 -8.15
C LEU A 95 -2.02 -5.45 -7.26
N LEU A 96 -1.73 -4.86 -6.11
CA LEU A 96 -2.72 -4.24 -5.25
C LEU A 96 -2.54 -2.73 -5.29
N ILE A 97 -3.52 -2.04 -5.89
CA ILE A 97 -3.42 -0.62 -6.26
C ILE A 97 -4.51 0.16 -5.53
N ALA A 98 -4.12 1.21 -4.80
CA ALA A 98 -5.07 2.10 -4.15
C ALA A 98 -5.85 2.93 -5.19
N ILE A 99 -7.14 3.14 -4.92
CA ILE A 99 -8.05 3.98 -5.71
C ILE A 99 -7.95 5.39 -5.14
N PRO A 100 -7.33 6.34 -5.86
CA PRO A 100 -7.06 7.69 -5.37
C PRO A 100 -8.29 8.38 -4.78
N ASP A 101 -9.41 8.33 -5.52
CA ASP A 101 -10.64 9.06 -5.18
C ASP A 101 -11.39 8.47 -3.98
N LYS A 102 -11.02 7.26 -3.54
CA LYS A 102 -11.64 6.58 -2.38
C LYS A 102 -10.74 6.60 -1.14
N MET A 103 -9.52 7.11 -1.25
CA MET A 103 -8.60 7.18 -0.13
C MET A 103 -8.61 8.59 0.46
N ASN A 104 -8.85 8.69 1.77
CA ASN A 104 -8.59 9.91 2.51
C ASN A 104 -7.09 10.00 2.82
N PRO A 105 -6.34 10.94 2.22
CA PRO A 105 -4.92 11.06 2.52
C PRO A 105 -4.75 11.43 4.00
N PRO A 106 -3.79 10.81 4.72
CA PRO A 106 -3.58 11.13 6.12
C PRO A 106 -3.09 12.58 6.26
N PRO A 107 -3.46 13.27 7.36
CA PRO A 107 -2.96 14.60 7.63
C PRO A 107 -1.44 14.56 7.87
N VAL A 108 -0.80 15.71 7.66
CA VAL A 108 0.61 15.89 8.01
C VAL A 108 0.84 15.67 9.50
N SER A 109 1.98 15.06 9.85
CA SER A 109 2.31 14.76 11.25
C SER A 109 2.67 16.04 12.01
N VAL A 110 1.82 16.44 12.96
CA VAL A 110 2.08 17.59 13.85
C VAL A 110 3.32 17.37 14.70
N VAL A 111 3.59 16.12 15.11
CA VAL A 111 4.80 15.76 15.86
C VAL A 111 6.05 15.95 15.00
N ALA A 112 5.98 15.58 13.71
CA ALA A 112 7.06 15.80 12.77
C ALA A 112 7.33 17.30 12.54
N GLN A 113 6.27 18.08 12.31
CA GLN A 113 6.36 19.53 12.15
C GLN A 113 7.01 20.20 13.36
N GLY A 114 6.60 19.79 14.57
CA GLY A 114 7.09 20.38 15.80
C GLY A 114 8.47 19.91 16.26
N SER A 115 8.94 18.75 15.78
CA SER A 115 10.25 18.19 16.15
C SER A 115 11.34 18.51 15.13
N GLY A 116 10.99 18.66 13.86
CA GLY A 116 11.96 18.89 12.77
C GLY A 116 12.87 17.70 12.45
N HIS A 117 12.75 16.58 13.17
CA HIS A 117 13.62 15.41 12.99
C HIS A 117 13.25 14.54 11.78
N TRP A 118 12.01 14.63 11.29
CA TRP A 118 11.53 13.89 10.13
C TRP A 118 10.55 14.74 9.31
N GLN A 119 10.42 14.41 8.03
CA GLN A 119 9.51 15.12 7.13
C GLN A 119 8.05 14.89 7.56
N ALA A 120 7.28 15.97 7.68
CA ALA A 120 5.90 15.89 8.15
C ALA A 120 4.94 15.16 7.21
N SER A 121 5.27 15.13 5.93
CA SER A 121 4.52 14.42 4.88
C SER A 121 5.03 13.01 4.61
N LEU A 122 5.94 12.46 5.43
CA LEU A 122 6.54 11.14 5.17
C LEU A 122 5.48 10.04 4.96
N VAL A 123 4.43 10.02 5.79
CA VAL A 123 3.33 9.04 5.66
C VAL A 123 2.57 9.24 4.35
N GLN A 124 2.31 10.48 3.93
CA GLN A 124 1.67 10.77 2.64
C GLN A 124 2.53 10.27 1.46
N LYS A 125 3.86 10.38 1.59
CA LYS A 125 4.80 9.88 0.58
C LYS A 125 4.81 8.36 0.48
N GLU A 126 4.67 7.65 1.59
CA GLU A 126 4.61 6.18 1.59
C GLU A 126 3.27 5.62 1.09
N LEU A 127 2.25 6.49 0.99
CA LEU A 127 0.97 6.20 0.36
C LEU A 127 0.85 6.84 -1.04
N THR A 128 1.96 7.22 -1.69
CA THR A 128 1.89 7.89 -2.99
C THR A 128 1.37 6.94 -4.07
N PHE A 129 0.30 7.36 -4.74
CA PHE A 129 -0.28 6.70 -5.90
C PHE A 129 -0.15 7.61 -7.12
N ASN A 130 0.19 7.05 -8.27
CA ASN A 130 0.05 7.77 -9.54
C ASN A 130 -1.44 7.77 -9.92
N GLN A 131 -2.04 8.95 -10.10
CA GLN A 131 -3.48 9.11 -10.40
C GLN A 131 -3.91 8.35 -11.67
N ASN A 132 -2.98 8.11 -12.60
CA ASN A 132 -3.24 7.37 -13.82
C ASN A 132 -2.89 5.88 -13.71
N PHE A 133 -2.39 5.42 -12.56
CA PHE A 133 -1.88 4.06 -12.42
C PHE A 133 -2.97 3.00 -12.57
N GLU A 134 -4.20 3.29 -12.15
CA GLU A 134 -5.34 2.41 -12.40
C GLU A 134 -5.55 2.19 -13.91
N LYS A 135 -5.50 3.26 -14.72
CA LYS A 135 -5.64 3.15 -16.18
C LYS A 135 -4.49 2.38 -16.82
N ILE A 136 -3.28 2.57 -16.30
CA ILE A 136 -2.09 1.83 -16.74
C ILE A 136 -2.24 0.34 -16.40
N ALA A 137 -2.69 0.03 -15.20
CA ALA A 137 -2.92 -1.33 -14.74
C ALA A 137 -4.07 -2.03 -15.46
N ASP A 138 -5.13 -1.30 -15.84
CA ASP A 138 -6.23 -1.86 -16.63
C ASP A 138 -5.78 -2.44 -17.98
N ALA A 139 -4.62 -2.01 -18.50
CA ALA A 139 -4.04 -2.60 -19.71
C ALA A 139 -3.68 -4.10 -19.54
N VAL A 140 -3.41 -4.57 -18.31
CA VAL A 140 -3.11 -5.99 -18.05
C VAL A 140 -4.35 -6.87 -18.07
N LEU A 141 -5.55 -6.30 -18.01
CA LEU A 141 -6.80 -7.07 -18.12
C LEU A 141 -6.94 -7.73 -19.49
N THR A 142 -6.34 -7.13 -20.52
CA THR A 142 -6.28 -7.72 -21.86
C THR A 142 -5.39 -8.96 -21.97
N THR A 143 -4.54 -9.23 -20.96
CA THR A 143 -3.57 -10.33 -20.94
C THR A 143 -3.94 -11.44 -19.96
N GLY A 144 -5.24 -11.62 -19.69
CA GLY A 144 -5.75 -12.70 -18.84
C GLY A 144 -5.68 -12.39 -17.34
N TRP A 145 -5.49 -11.13 -16.96
CA TRP A 145 -5.61 -10.71 -15.56
C TRP A 145 -7.07 -10.39 -15.21
N THR A 146 -7.42 -10.61 -13.95
CA THR A 146 -8.71 -10.23 -13.37
C THR A 146 -8.55 -9.04 -12.45
N LYS A 147 -9.59 -8.21 -12.31
CA LYS A 147 -9.66 -7.07 -11.37
C LYS A 147 -10.71 -7.37 -10.31
N THR A 148 -10.32 -7.33 -9.04
CA THR A 148 -11.21 -7.56 -7.89
C THR A 148 -11.13 -6.37 -6.93
N PHE A 149 -12.26 -5.90 -6.43
CA PHE A 149 -12.27 -4.89 -5.39
C PHE A 149 -11.84 -5.50 -4.06
N VAL A 150 -10.85 -4.89 -3.41
CA VAL A 150 -10.41 -5.24 -2.08
C VAL A 150 -10.65 -4.04 -1.16
N PRO A 151 -11.50 -4.19 -0.13
CA PRO A 151 -11.75 -3.10 0.80
C PRO A 151 -10.44 -2.69 1.51
N PRO A 152 -10.29 -1.41 1.89
CA PRO A 152 -11.28 -0.33 1.83
C PRO A 152 -11.33 0.41 0.48
N PHE A 153 -10.24 0.45 -0.28
CA PHE A 153 -10.13 1.27 -1.49
C PHE A 153 -9.13 0.71 -2.51
N TYR A 154 -8.93 -0.61 -2.57
CA TYR A 154 -7.94 -1.20 -3.47
C TYR A 154 -8.58 -1.94 -4.64
N TRP A 155 -7.88 -1.93 -5.76
CA TRP A 155 -8.05 -2.90 -6.84
C TRP A 155 -6.93 -3.93 -6.77
N LEU A 156 -7.30 -5.20 -6.69
CA LEU A 156 -6.41 -6.33 -6.83
C LEU A 156 -6.47 -6.83 -8.27
N TYR A 157 -5.33 -6.78 -8.95
CA TYR A 157 -5.14 -7.40 -10.25
C TYR A 157 -4.40 -8.72 -10.06
N GLU A 158 -4.96 -9.82 -10.58
CA GLU A 158 -4.37 -11.16 -10.47
C GLU A 158 -4.34 -11.83 -11.83
N LYS A 159 -3.22 -12.48 -12.18
CA LYS A 159 -3.17 -13.33 -13.37
C LYS A 159 -4.09 -14.53 -13.17
N SER A 160 -5.04 -14.74 -14.08
CA SER A 160 -5.89 -15.94 -14.05
C SER A 160 -4.99 -17.17 -14.16
N LYS A 161 -5.21 -18.16 -13.29
CA LYS A 161 -4.55 -19.46 -13.39
C LYS A 161 -4.95 -20.19 -14.65
#